data_AF-A0A0R0LZ47-F1
#
_entry.id   AF-A0A0R0LZ47-F1
#
_cell.length_a   1.000
_cell.length_b   1.000
_cell.length_c   1.000
_cell.angle_alpha   90.00
_cell.angle_beta   90.00
_cell.angle_gamma   90.00
#
_symmetry.space_group_name_H-M   'P 1'
#
loop_
_entity.id
_entity.type
_entity.pdbx_description
1 polymer ?
#
loop_
_entity_poly.entity_id
_entity_poly.type
_entity_poly.pdbx_seq_one_letter_code
_entity_poly.pdbx_strand_id
1 'polypeptide(L)'
;MNEEFKSMCQSMGIEHHLVGIETHRSNGRVERVVRTIRDAAVKLGHEMSIEDKIKMITEKYNRTYHIGIKSTPLEALTETKWETVVNNMTDGPYSKRFGKRINEAEYVKGDVVRL
;
A
#
# COMPACT_ATOMS: atom_id res chain seq x y z
N MET A 1 -8.10 -4.58 -20.46
CA MET A 1 -6.80 -4.94 -19.84
C MET A 1 -5.77 -4.93 -20.95
N ASN A 2 -4.54 -4.44 -20.72
CA ASN A 2 -3.51 -4.51 -21.75
C ASN A 2 -3.00 -5.96 -21.87
N GLU A 3 -3.22 -6.59 -23.03
CA GLU A 3 -2.86 -8.01 -23.27
C GLU A 3 -1.36 -8.25 -23.28
N GLU A 4 -0.54 -7.27 -23.69
CA GLU A 4 0.92 -7.36 -23.64
C GLU A 4 1.41 -7.46 -22.19
N PHE A 5 0.83 -6.65 -21.30
CA PHE A 5 1.18 -6.67 -19.87
C PHE A 5 0.78 -8.00 -19.22
N LYS A 6 -0.38 -8.55 -19.60
CA LYS A 6 -0.84 -9.86 -19.09
C LYS A 6 0.09 -10.99 -19.54
N SER A 7 0.49 -10.99 -20.82
CA SER A 7 1.44 -11.96 -21.37
C SER A 7 2.80 -11.89 -20.68
N MET A 8 3.28 -10.67 -20.40
CA MET A 8 4.51 -10.45 -19.63
C MET A 8 4.40 -11.00 -18.19
N CYS A 9 3.31 -10.74 -17.48
CA CYS A 9 3.12 -11.30 -16.14
C CYS A 9 3.12 -12.84 -16.16
N GLN A 10 2.46 -13.45 -17.15
CA GLN A 10 2.40 -14.90 -17.30
C GLN A 10 3.78 -15.51 -17.60
N SER A 11 4.57 -14.88 -18.48
CA SER A 11 5.92 -15.38 -18.81
C SER A 11 6.89 -15.30 -17.64
N MET A 12 6.68 -14.34 -16.72
CA MET A 12 7.46 -14.18 -15.49
C MET A 12 6.91 -14.98 -14.30
N GLY A 13 5.80 -15.70 -14.45
CA GLY A 13 5.15 -16.42 -13.35
C GLY A 13 4.54 -15.49 -12.28
N ILE A 14 4.25 -14.23 -12.63
CA ILE A 14 3.67 -13.23 -11.72
C ILE A 14 2.14 -13.35 -11.76
N GLU A 15 1.55 -13.61 -10.60
CA GLU A 15 0.10 -13.61 -10.43
C GLU A 15 -0.42 -12.16 -10.34
N HIS A 16 -1.08 -11.70 -11.40
CA HIS A 16 -1.66 -10.36 -11.43
C HIS A 16 -3.09 -10.37 -10.87
N HIS A 17 -3.26 -9.80 -9.68
CA HIS A 17 -4.56 -9.64 -9.02
C HIS A 17 -5.22 -8.31 -9.42
N LEU A 18 -6.37 -8.37 -10.09
CA LEU A 18 -7.21 -7.20 -10.35
C LEU A 18 -8.27 -7.06 -9.25
N VAL A 19 -8.40 -5.86 -8.70
CA VAL A 19 -9.49 -5.51 -7.80
C VAL A 19 -10.46 -4.58 -8.51
N GLY A 20 -11.76 -4.75 -8.25
CA GLY A 20 -12.78 -3.84 -8.75
C GLY A 20 -12.56 -2.42 -8.23
N ILE A 21 -13.04 -1.44 -9.00
CA ILE A 21 -13.13 -0.05 -8.54
C ILE A 21 -13.91 -0.07 -7.21
N GLU A 22 -13.43 0.62 -6.17
CA GLU A 22 -13.99 0.64 -4.81
C GLU A 22 -13.77 -0.62 -3.93
N THR A 23 -13.09 -1.67 -4.42
CA THR A 23 -12.86 -2.89 -3.61
C THR A 23 -11.58 -2.76 -2.77
N HIS A 24 -11.72 -2.45 -1.48
CA HIS A 24 -10.63 -2.13 -0.54
C HIS A 24 -9.67 -3.27 -0.11
N ARG A 25 -9.61 -4.41 -0.81
CA ARG A 25 -8.91 -5.62 -0.31
C ARG A 25 -7.43 -5.42 0.08
N SER A 26 -6.75 -4.37 -0.41
CA SER A 26 -5.33 -4.12 -0.08
C SER A 26 -4.96 -2.65 0.17
N ASN A 27 -5.92 -1.72 0.14
CA ASN A 27 -5.59 -0.32 -0.17
C ASN A 27 -5.20 0.58 1.00
N GLY A 28 -5.69 0.37 2.22
CA GLY A 28 -5.48 1.35 3.30
C GLY A 28 -4.02 1.58 3.67
N ARG A 29 -3.14 0.59 3.50
CA ARG A 29 -1.69 0.75 3.71
C ARG A 29 -1.03 1.47 2.54
N VAL A 30 -1.30 1.05 1.31
CA VAL A 30 -0.77 1.68 0.09
C VAL A 30 -1.17 3.15 0.05
N GLU A 31 -2.44 3.46 0.33
CA GLU A 31 -2.94 4.84 0.42
C GLU A 31 -2.19 5.69 1.45
N ARG A 32 -1.88 5.12 2.63
CA ARG A 32 -1.07 5.81 3.65
C ARG A 32 0.36 6.04 3.18
N VAL A 33 0.96 5.09 2.46
CA VAL A 33 2.30 5.26 1.89
C VAL A 33 2.29 6.35 0.81
N VAL A 34 1.34 6.29 -0.13
CA VAL A 34 1.19 7.30 -1.19
C VAL A 34 0.98 8.69 -0.60
N ARG A 35 0.16 8.83 0.45
CA ARG A 35 -0.01 10.09 1.18
C ARG A 35 1.29 10.56 1.81
N THR A 36 2.00 9.67 2.50
CA THR A 36 3.30 9.99 3.13
C THR A 36 4.32 10.49 2.11
N ILE A 37 4.39 9.83 0.95
CA ILE A 37 5.30 10.22 -0.14
C ILE A 37 4.93 11.61 -0.68
N ARG A 38 3.63 11.84 -0.93
CA ARG A 38 3.13 13.14 -1.41
C ARG A 38 3.45 14.26 -0.42
N ASP A 39 3.14 14.07 0.86
CA ASP A 39 3.36 15.08 1.90
C ASP A 39 4.84 15.39 2.07
N ALA A 40 5.71 14.37 1.98
CA ALA A 40 7.15 14.55 2.04
C ALA A 40 7.68 15.28 0.79
N ALA A 41 7.16 14.99 -0.40
CA ALA A 41 7.56 15.67 -1.64
C ALA A 41 7.23 17.16 -1.61
N VAL A 42 6.05 17.53 -1.09
CA VAL A 42 5.64 18.93 -0.91
C VAL A 42 6.58 19.65 0.07
N LYS A 43 6.98 18.99 1.16
CA LYS A 43 7.90 19.58 2.17
C LYS A 43 9.32 19.85 1.65
N LEU A 44 9.76 19.14 0.61
CA LEU A 44 11.08 19.31 0.02
C LEU A 44 11.17 20.48 -0.96
N GLY A 45 10.10 21.27 -1.11
CA GLY A 45 10.10 22.48 -1.93
C GLY A 45 10.25 22.21 -3.42
N HIS A 46 10.57 23.21 -4.23
CA HIS A 46 10.72 23.07 -5.70
C HIS A 46 12.18 22.98 -6.17
N GLU A 47 13.15 23.15 -5.27
CA GLU A 47 14.57 23.25 -5.60
C GLU A 47 15.18 21.92 -6.06
N MET A 48 14.62 20.78 -5.63
CA MET A 48 15.05 19.45 -6.05
C MET A 48 14.15 18.89 -7.17
N SER A 49 14.74 18.08 -8.05
CA SER A 49 13.99 17.31 -9.06
C SER A 49 12.99 16.36 -8.40
N ILE A 50 11.94 15.98 -9.14
CA ILE A 50 10.95 15.01 -8.64
C ILE A 50 11.61 13.65 -8.41
N GLU A 51 12.53 13.24 -9.28
CA GLU A 51 13.24 11.96 -9.18
C GLU A 51 14.09 11.89 -7.91
N ASP A 52 14.85 12.95 -7.60
CA ASP A 52 15.69 13.00 -6.40
C ASP A 52 14.84 13.02 -5.12
N LYS A 53 13.71 13.74 -5.15
CA LYS A 53 12.74 13.73 -4.04
C LYS A 53 12.21 12.32 -3.80
N ILE A 54 11.72 11.65 -4.85
CA ILE A 54 11.17 10.29 -4.74
C ILE A 54 12.23 9.33 -4.21
N LYS A 55 13.46 9.39 -4.73
CA LYS A 55 14.57 8.55 -4.28
C LYS A 55 14.86 8.75 -2.79
N MET A 56 15.02 10.00 -2.37
CA MET A 56 15.31 10.33 -0.97
C MET A 56 14.16 9.93 -0.03
N ILE A 57 12.92 10.19 -0.42
CA ILE A 57 11.73 9.84 0.36
C ILE A 57 11.62 8.32 0.51
N THR A 58 11.80 7.58 -0.58
CA THR A 58 11.73 6.11 -0.59
C THR A 58 12.80 5.52 0.32
N GLU A 59 14.03 6.02 0.22
CA GLU A 59 15.13 5.56 1.07
C GLU A 59 14.87 5.84 2.55
N LYS A 60 14.38 7.05 2.87
CA LYS A 60 14.04 7.41 4.24
C LYS A 60 12.89 6.58 4.78
N TYR A 61 11.83 6.38 4.00
CA TYR A 61 10.68 5.57 4.38
C TYR A 61 11.09 4.12 4.68
N ASN A 62 11.88 3.51 3.80
CA ASN A 62 12.29 2.11 3.93
C ASN A 62 13.20 1.84 5.14
N ARG A 63 13.95 2.85 5.59
CA ARG A 63 14.85 2.76 6.75
C ARG A 63 14.23 3.29 8.05
N THR A 64 13.04 3.88 8.00
CA THR A 64 12.36 4.42 9.20
C THR A 64 11.51 3.34 9.85
N TYR A 65 11.56 3.28 11.18
CA TYR A 65 10.75 2.33 11.95
C TYR A 65 9.25 2.57 11.72
N HIS A 66 8.51 1.51 11.38
CA HIS A 66 7.08 1.58 11.14
C HIS A 66 6.32 0.85 12.25
N ILE A 67 5.57 1.61 13.06
CA ILE A 67 4.90 1.12 14.27
C ILE A 67 3.95 -0.06 14.04
N GLY A 68 3.27 -0.10 12.88
CA GLY A 68 2.33 -1.17 12.56
C GLY A 68 3.01 -2.52 12.30
N ILE A 69 4.22 -2.51 11.73
CA ILE A 69 4.99 -3.73 11.43
C ILE A 69 6.10 -3.96 12.46
N LYS A 70 6.26 -3.08 13.45
CA LYS A 70 7.28 -3.17 14.51
C LYS A 70 8.72 -3.39 13.99
N SER A 71 9.02 -2.87 12.81
CA SER A 71 10.30 -3.00 12.12
C SER A 71 10.40 -1.92 11.05
N THR A 72 11.58 -1.75 10.43
CA THR A 72 11.68 -0.95 9.20
C THR A 72 11.17 -1.77 8.01
N PRO A 73 10.59 -1.15 6.96
CA PRO A 73 10.18 -1.88 5.77
C PRO A 73 11.31 -2.70 5.13
N LEU A 74 12.55 -2.19 5.16
CA LEU A 74 13.73 -2.91 4.65
C LEU A 74 14.04 -4.17 5.47
N GLU A 75 13.97 -4.10 6.80
CA GLU A 75 14.15 -5.26 7.67
C GLU A 75 13.02 -6.28 7.52
N ALA A 76 11.79 -5.82 7.26
CA ALA A 76 10.67 -6.71 7.01
C ALA A 76 10.84 -7.49 5.70
N LEU A 77 11.55 -6.92 4.72
CA LEU A 77 11.84 -7.60 3.45
C LEU A 77 12.85 -8.73 3.61
N THR A 78 13.76 -8.66 4.59
CA THR A 78 14.73 -9.72 4.87
C THR A 78 14.08 -10.88 5.64
N GLU A 79 14.37 -12.12 5.22
CA GLU A 79 13.80 -13.37 5.77
C GLU A 79 13.90 -13.49 7.30
N THR A 80 14.88 -12.80 7.90
CA THR A 80 15.12 -12.74 9.34
C THR A 80 13.92 -12.24 10.16
N LYS A 81 12.95 -11.55 9.55
CA LYS A 81 11.71 -11.11 10.20
C LYS A 81 10.44 -11.56 9.45
N TRP A 82 10.49 -12.67 8.73
CA TRP A 82 9.35 -13.20 7.97
C TRP A 82 8.07 -13.36 8.82
N GLU A 83 8.21 -13.78 10.08
CA GLU A 83 7.08 -13.86 11.03
C GLU A 83 6.37 -12.51 11.22
N THR A 84 7.11 -11.41 11.17
CA THR A 84 6.57 -10.05 11.27
C THR A 84 5.77 -9.68 10.02
N VAL A 85 6.24 -10.10 8.84
CA VAL A 85 5.52 -9.94 7.57
C VAL A 85 4.22 -10.74 7.60
N VAL A 86 4.30 -12.04 7.95
CA VAL A 86 3.15 -12.95 8.07
C VAL A 86 2.11 -12.39 9.03
N ASN A 87 2.53 -11.92 10.21
CA ASN A 87 1.62 -11.34 11.21
C ASN A 87 0.91 -10.07 10.74
N ASN A 88 1.45 -9.42 9.73
CA ASN A 88 0.94 -8.20 9.12
C ASN A 88 0.25 -8.42 7.78
N MET A 89 0.18 -9.64 7.25
CA MET A 89 -0.57 -9.90 6.01
C MET A 89 -2.07 -9.67 6.21
N THR A 90 -2.81 -9.63 5.10
CA THR A 90 -4.28 -9.46 5.08
C THR A 90 -5.03 -10.49 5.92
N ASP A 91 -4.44 -11.66 6.16
CA ASP A 91 -5.03 -12.72 7.00
C ASP A 91 -4.39 -12.81 8.40
N GLY A 92 -3.37 -11.98 8.66
CA GLY A 92 -2.63 -11.92 9.91
C GLY A 92 -3.40 -11.24 11.05
N PRO A 93 -2.98 -11.42 12.32
CA PRO A 93 -3.61 -10.82 13.49
C PRO A 93 -3.74 -9.29 13.43
N TYR A 94 -2.90 -8.58 12.65
CA TYR A 94 -3.07 -7.14 12.41
C TYR A 94 -4.36 -6.81 11.67
N SER A 95 -4.72 -7.55 10.61
CA SER A 95 -5.94 -7.29 9.84
C SER A 95 -7.20 -7.51 10.69
N LYS A 96 -7.17 -8.51 11.58
CA LYS A 96 -8.24 -8.82 12.54
C LYS A 96 -8.52 -7.68 13.53
N ARG A 97 -7.53 -6.80 13.80
CA ARG A 97 -7.71 -5.60 14.67
C ARG A 97 -8.46 -4.48 13.98
N PHE A 98 -8.38 -4.39 12.66
CA PHE A 98 -9.24 -3.51 11.86
C PHE A 98 -10.47 -4.33 11.53
N GLY A 99 -11.32 -4.54 12.54
CA GLY A 99 -12.53 -5.36 12.41
C GLY A 99 -13.27 -5.02 11.12
N LYS A 100 -13.84 -6.04 10.47
CA LYS A 100 -14.69 -5.87 9.30
C LYS A 100 -15.72 -4.79 9.64
N ARG A 101 -15.52 -3.56 9.16
CA ARG A 101 -16.65 -2.68 8.90
C ARG A 101 -17.33 -3.32 7.71
N ILE A 102 -18.21 -4.28 8.01
CA ILE A 102 -19.24 -4.67 7.07
C ILE A 102 -20.07 -3.39 6.96
N ASN A 103 -19.82 -2.58 5.94
CA ASN A 103 -20.83 -1.63 5.51
C ASN A 103 -21.95 -2.53 4.93
N GLU A 104 -22.90 -2.91 5.80
CA GLU A 104 -24.13 -3.59 5.39
C GLU A 104 -25.05 -2.68 4.57
N ALA A 105 -24.68 -1.41 4.39
CA ALA A 105 -25.33 -0.52 3.44
C ALA A 105 -24.86 -0.89 2.03
N GLU A 106 -25.62 -1.76 1.37
CA GLU A 106 -25.63 -1.81 -0.09
C GLU A 106 -25.86 -0.40 -0.64
N TYR A 107 -25.06 0.00 -1.62
CA TYR A 107 -25.21 1.28 -2.30
C TYR A 107 -26.65 1.42 -2.84
N VAL A 108 -27.39 2.42 -2.35
CA VAL A 108 -28.69 2.79 -2.92
C VAL A 108 -28.45 3.94 -3.90
N LYS A 109 -28.90 3.75 -5.16
CA LYS A 109 -28.80 4.78 -6.20
C LYS A 109 -29.48 6.07 -5.71
N GLY A 110 -28.69 7.12 -5.48
CA GLY A 110 -29.17 8.42 -5.00
C GLY A 110 -28.48 8.95 -3.74
N ASP A 111 -27.62 8.16 -3.10
CA ASP A 111 -26.90 8.61 -1.92
C ASP A 111 -25.93 9.77 -2.24
N VAL A 112 -26.03 10.83 -1.43
CA VAL A 112 -25.21 12.03 -1.58
C VAL A 112 -23.80 11.73 -1.08
N VAL A 113 -22.83 11.74 -2.00
CA VAL A 113 -21.41 11.67 -1.66
C VAL A 113 -21.06 12.93 -0.87
N ARG A 114 -20.70 12.78 0.41
CA ARG A 114 -20.13 13.87 1.19
C ARG A 114 -18.70 14.10 0.69
N LEU A 115 -18.48 15.21 -0.01
CA LEU A 115 -17.16 15.75 -0.34
C LEU A 115 -16.43 16.24 0.91
#